data_AF-A0A5B0NK33-F1
#
_entry.id   AF-A0A5B0NK33-F1
#
_cell.length_a   1.000
_cell.length_b   1.000
_cell.length_c   1.000
_cell.angle_alpha   90.00
_cell.angle_beta   90.00
_cell.angle_gamma   90.00
#
_symmetry.space_group_name_H-M   'P 1'
#
loop_
_entity.id
_entity.type
_entity.pdbx_description
1 polymer ?
#
loop_
_entity_poly.entity_id
_entity_poly.type
_entity_poly.pdbx_seq_one_letter_code
_entity_poly.pdbx_strand_id
1 'polypeptide(L)'
;MSEHKSLGIPTLTNTSFGSWERVIRGYCMQHSLVKFLNTTVAPADEAALATYNNNRTRTAGILTQFMGDENFNRLKATQPPLDKDDPAVIWKFLTDRYQANTVQNKSKVYHEYNIFTFKKDLSTFNKDLDKHLSLLSSVGFVIGEPIGANIRESIFAESIVGKLPVEFENTRELLWNKRPLTIQMVRNALENKEREYVIIVDTDHQKRRHCAYRRQIIKQSRLPTLQAGKTQSSYQS
;
A
#
# COMPACT_ATOMS: atom_id res chain seq x y z
N MET A 1 27.10 -0.01 -23.56
CA MET A 1 26.48 0.36 -22.28
C MET A 1 25.32 -0.58 -22.06
N SER A 2 25.50 -1.55 -21.16
CA SER A 2 24.59 -2.67 -20.95
C SER A 2 23.29 -2.16 -20.33
N GLU A 3 22.15 -2.45 -20.96
CA GLU A 3 20.82 -2.21 -20.42
C GLU A 3 20.69 -2.90 -19.06
N HIS A 4 20.70 -2.13 -17.98
CA HIS A 4 20.29 -2.62 -16.67
C HIS A 4 18.80 -2.90 -16.73
N LYS A 5 18.45 -4.17 -16.97
CA LYS A 5 17.12 -4.69 -16.72
C LYS A 5 16.74 -4.26 -15.30
N SER A 6 15.77 -3.36 -15.19
CA SER A 6 15.21 -2.89 -13.93
C SER A 6 15.01 -4.11 -13.03
N LEU A 7 15.76 -4.19 -11.93
CA LEU A 7 15.74 -5.31 -10.98
C LEU A 7 14.35 -5.48 -10.33
N GLY A 8 13.37 -4.62 -10.64
CA GLY A 8 12.05 -4.62 -10.03
C GLY A 8 12.06 -4.29 -8.54
N ILE A 9 13.24 -4.02 -7.95
CA ILE A 9 13.40 -3.67 -6.56
C ILE A 9 12.96 -2.21 -6.39
N PRO A 10 11.92 -1.93 -5.59
CA PRO A 10 11.48 -0.56 -5.34
C PRO A 10 12.52 0.17 -4.49
N THR A 11 12.67 1.47 -4.73
CA THR A 11 13.38 2.34 -3.79
C THR A 11 12.54 2.52 -2.52
N LEU A 12 13.19 2.69 -1.37
CA LEU A 12 12.50 2.86 -0.08
C LEU A 12 11.57 4.09 -0.06
N THR A 13 11.84 5.11 -0.88
CA THR A 13 10.96 6.27 -1.07
C THR A 13 9.59 5.90 -1.65
N ASN A 14 9.52 4.81 -2.43
CA ASN A 14 8.34 4.42 -3.19
C ASN A 14 7.54 3.27 -2.55
N THR A 15 7.91 2.81 -1.35
CA THR A 15 7.24 1.69 -0.69
C THR A 15 7.34 1.79 0.84
N SER A 16 6.67 0.89 1.56
CA SER A 16 6.82 0.79 3.02
C SER A 16 8.15 0.14 3.40
N PHE A 17 8.73 0.50 4.55
CA PHE A 17 9.97 -0.12 5.03
C PHE A 17 9.85 -1.64 5.13
N GLY A 18 8.76 -2.18 5.67
CA GLY A 18 8.58 -3.63 5.76
C GLY A 18 8.51 -4.35 4.40
N SER A 19 7.92 -3.71 3.37
CA SER A 19 7.91 -4.28 2.02
C SER A 19 9.27 -4.18 1.34
N TRP A 20 9.96 -3.04 1.51
CA TRP A 20 11.32 -2.84 1.03
C TRP A 20 12.31 -3.82 1.67
N GLU A 21 12.28 -3.93 3.01
CA GLU A 21 13.14 -4.81 3.80
C GLU A 21 13.03 -6.26 3.32
N ARG A 22 11.80 -6.73 3.09
CA ARG A 22 11.54 -8.08 2.57
C ARG A 22 12.19 -8.30 1.21
N VAL A 23 12.06 -7.36 0.28
CA VAL A 23 12.63 -7.46 -1.07
C VAL A 23 14.15 -7.44 -1.03
N ILE A 24 14.75 -6.52 -0.26
CA ILE A 24 16.21 -6.42 -0.12
C ILE A 24 16.79 -7.67 0.54
N ARG A 25 16.18 -8.16 1.62
CA ARG A 25 16.57 -9.43 2.26
C ARG A 25 16.49 -10.58 1.27
N GLY A 26 15.38 -10.71 0.54
CA GLY A 26 15.20 -11.75 -0.47
C GLY A 26 16.27 -11.71 -1.57
N TYR A 27 16.58 -10.51 -2.07
CA TYR A 27 17.64 -10.31 -3.06
C TYR A 27 19.01 -10.70 -2.49
N CYS A 28 19.37 -10.23 -1.30
CA CYS A 28 20.61 -10.62 -0.64
C CYS A 28 20.69 -12.12 -0.37
N MET A 29 19.58 -12.79 -0.06
CA MET A 29 19.54 -14.25 0.11
C MET A 29 19.86 -14.99 -1.20
N GLN A 30 19.24 -14.58 -2.32
CA GLN A 30 19.48 -15.17 -3.64
C GLN A 30 20.95 -15.06 -4.09
N HIS A 31 21.65 -14.03 -3.63
CA HIS A 31 23.06 -13.80 -3.95
C HIS A 31 24.04 -14.26 -2.86
N SER A 32 23.59 -14.98 -1.83
CA SER A 32 24.43 -15.40 -0.69
C SER A 32 25.08 -14.24 0.10
N LEU A 33 24.43 -13.07 0.07
CA LEU A 33 24.88 -11.83 0.70
C LEU A 33 24.18 -11.53 2.03
N VAL A 34 23.07 -12.20 2.35
CA VAL A 34 22.21 -11.85 3.51
C VAL A 34 22.95 -11.78 4.85
N LYS A 35 23.98 -12.61 5.05
CA LYS A 35 24.79 -12.61 6.28
C LYS A 35 25.52 -11.28 6.50
N PHE A 36 25.92 -10.60 5.43
CA PHE A 36 26.66 -9.34 5.50
C PHE A 36 25.78 -8.14 5.89
N LEU A 37 24.45 -8.31 5.99
CA LEU A 37 23.57 -7.31 6.60
C LEU A 37 23.80 -7.18 8.12
N ASN A 38 24.37 -8.20 8.77
CA ASN A 38 24.58 -8.22 10.22
C ASN A 38 26.00 -8.62 10.64
N THR A 39 26.83 -9.12 9.72
CA THR A 39 28.20 -9.53 10.04
C THR A 39 29.11 -8.32 10.12
N THR A 40 29.76 -8.14 11.27
CA THR A 40 30.76 -7.08 11.52
C THR A 40 32.18 -7.64 11.71
N VAL A 41 32.31 -8.94 11.96
CA VAL A 41 33.59 -9.58 12.25
C VAL A 41 34.25 -10.08 10.96
N ALA A 42 35.44 -9.56 10.69
CA ALA A 42 36.24 -9.97 9.54
C ALA A 42 36.93 -11.33 9.80
N PRO A 43 37.06 -12.20 8.78
CA PRO A 43 37.88 -13.40 8.86
C PRO A 43 39.37 -13.06 9.07
N ALA A 44 40.09 -13.91 9.81
CA ALA A 44 41.53 -13.78 10.00
C ALA A 44 42.36 -14.31 8.81
N ASP A 45 41.78 -15.26 8.05
CA ASP A 45 42.40 -15.82 6.86
C ASP A 45 42.38 -14.81 5.68
N GLU A 46 43.52 -14.63 5.03
CA GLU A 46 43.72 -13.57 4.02
C GLU A 46 42.90 -13.82 2.73
N ALA A 47 42.77 -15.08 2.30
CA ALA A 47 41.95 -15.45 1.15
C ALA A 47 40.45 -15.26 1.44
N ALA A 48 40.01 -15.61 2.65
CA ALA A 48 38.66 -15.35 3.13
C ALA A 48 38.38 -13.85 3.30
N LEU A 49 39.38 -13.05 3.67
CA LEU A 49 39.26 -11.60 3.88
C LEU A 49 38.96 -10.85 2.57
N ALA A 50 39.64 -11.19 1.48
CA ALA A 50 39.38 -10.59 0.17
C ALA A 50 37.93 -10.85 -0.30
N THR A 51 37.47 -12.10 -0.15
CA THR A 51 36.10 -12.51 -0.47
C THR A 51 35.08 -11.83 0.45
N TYR A 52 35.39 -11.71 1.74
CA TYR A 52 34.58 -11.00 2.73
C TYR A 52 34.40 -9.52 2.35
N ASN A 53 35.48 -8.83 2.04
CA ASN A 53 35.45 -7.40 1.66
C ASN A 53 34.65 -7.17 0.38
N ASN A 54 34.87 -7.98 -0.66
CA ASN A 54 34.11 -7.88 -1.90
C ASN A 54 32.59 -8.03 -1.65
N ASN A 55 32.19 -9.05 -0.88
CA ASN A 55 30.78 -9.26 -0.57
C ASN A 55 30.20 -8.14 0.31
N ARG A 56 30.98 -7.55 1.21
CA ARG A 56 30.55 -6.37 1.98
C ARG A 56 30.31 -5.17 1.07
N THR A 57 31.25 -4.85 0.20
CA THR A 57 31.11 -3.75 -0.77
C THR A 57 29.90 -3.96 -1.67
N ARG A 58 29.66 -5.19 -2.16
CA ARG A 58 28.47 -5.52 -2.95
C ARG A 58 27.18 -5.30 -2.16
N THR A 59 27.15 -5.73 -0.91
CA THR A 59 25.97 -5.56 -0.04
C THR A 59 25.71 -4.08 0.26
N ALA A 60 26.74 -3.30 0.55
CA ALA A 60 26.63 -1.85 0.76
C ALA A 60 26.12 -1.15 -0.51
N GLY A 61 26.64 -1.52 -1.68
CA GLY A 61 26.19 -1.00 -2.97
C GLY A 61 24.69 -1.24 -3.22
N ILE A 62 24.18 -2.43 -2.90
CA ILE A 62 22.75 -2.76 -3.00
C ILE A 62 21.93 -1.84 -2.07
N LEU A 63 22.33 -1.70 -0.80
CA LEU A 63 21.62 -0.85 0.16
C LEU A 63 21.60 0.61 -0.30
N THR A 64 22.75 1.15 -0.71
CA THR A 64 22.87 2.54 -1.19
C THR A 64 22.04 2.79 -2.44
N GLN A 65 21.98 1.82 -3.37
CA GLN A 65 21.20 1.94 -4.59
C GLN A 65 19.68 2.01 -4.31
N PHE A 66 19.19 1.27 -3.32
CA PHE A 66 17.75 1.12 -3.10
C PHE A 66 17.20 1.88 -1.88
N MET A 67 18.03 2.47 -1.02
CA MET A 67 17.55 3.24 0.15
C MET A 67 16.92 4.59 -0.22
N GLY A 68 17.19 5.11 -1.42
CA GLY A 68 16.71 6.42 -1.88
C GLY A 68 17.49 7.61 -1.32
N ASP A 69 17.42 8.74 -2.04
CA ASP A 69 18.26 9.92 -1.79
C ASP A 69 18.06 10.53 -0.41
N GLU A 70 16.82 10.56 0.09
CA GLU A 70 16.52 11.13 1.41
C GLU A 70 17.26 10.37 2.52
N ASN A 71 17.21 9.04 2.50
CA ASN A 71 17.88 8.21 3.50
C ASN A 71 19.40 8.27 3.36
N PHE A 72 19.90 8.32 2.13
CA PHE A 72 21.32 8.46 1.87
C PHE A 72 21.86 9.80 2.39
N ASN A 73 21.14 10.90 2.15
CA ASN A 73 21.52 12.21 2.67
C ASN A 73 21.46 12.25 4.20
N ARG A 74 20.49 11.59 4.83
CA ARG A 74 20.42 11.46 6.30
C ARG A 74 21.58 10.64 6.86
N LEU A 75 21.94 9.52 6.22
CA LEU A 75 23.09 8.71 6.62
C LEU A 75 24.37 9.56 6.63
N LYS A 76 24.58 10.35 5.56
CA LYS A 76 25.73 11.29 5.46
C LYS A 76 25.73 12.37 6.54
N ALA A 77 24.56 12.85 6.93
CA ALA A 77 24.41 13.91 7.92
C ALA A 77 24.42 13.41 9.38
N THR A 78 24.47 12.09 9.59
CA THR A 78 24.42 11.51 10.95
C THR A 78 25.67 11.85 11.74
N GLN A 79 25.49 12.11 13.04
CA GLN A 79 26.56 12.38 13.99
C GLN A 79 26.48 11.39 15.16
N PRO A 80 27.59 10.70 15.52
CA PRO A 80 28.88 10.72 14.83
C PRO A 80 28.79 10.13 13.40
N PRO A 81 29.76 10.44 12.50
CA PRO A 81 29.76 9.90 11.15
C PRO A 81 29.73 8.37 11.15
N LEU A 82 28.80 7.81 10.40
CA LEU A 82 28.66 6.36 10.22
C LEU A 82 29.50 5.88 9.03
N ASP A 83 30.05 4.68 9.13
CA ASP A 83 30.71 4.01 8.00
C ASP A 83 29.65 3.65 6.94
N LYS A 84 29.67 4.41 5.85
CA LYS A 84 28.75 4.29 4.71
C LYS A 84 29.12 3.17 3.75
N ASP A 85 30.28 2.53 3.95
CA ASP A 85 30.75 1.39 3.16
C ASP A 85 30.53 0.07 3.93
N ASP A 86 30.17 0.15 5.22
CA ASP A 86 29.76 -0.99 6.03
C ASP A 86 28.27 -1.31 5.85
N PRO A 87 27.90 -2.42 5.18
CA PRO A 87 26.51 -2.82 5.01
C PRO A 87 25.78 -3.05 6.35
N ALA A 88 26.46 -3.50 7.40
CA ALA A 88 25.85 -3.73 8.70
C ALA A 88 25.49 -2.42 9.39
N VAL A 89 26.32 -1.39 9.26
CA VAL A 89 26.06 -0.04 9.78
C VAL A 89 24.89 0.59 9.03
N ILE A 90 24.88 0.51 7.71
CA ILE A 90 23.77 1.02 6.87
C ILE A 90 22.47 0.30 7.22
N TRP A 91 22.50 -1.03 7.30
CA TRP A 91 21.33 -1.85 7.61
C TRP A 91 20.77 -1.50 9.00
N LYS A 92 21.66 -1.39 9.99
CA LYS A 92 21.31 -0.98 11.34
C LYS A 92 20.74 0.44 11.38
N PHE A 93 21.33 1.41 10.69
CA PHE A 93 20.82 2.77 10.59
C PHE A 93 19.37 2.81 10.08
N LEU A 94 19.09 2.09 8.99
CA LEU A 94 17.74 2.03 8.42
C LEU A 94 16.77 1.29 9.36
N THR A 95 17.18 0.15 9.91
CA THR A 95 16.37 -0.65 10.83
C THR A 95 16.05 0.13 12.10
N ASP A 96 17.06 0.73 12.74
CA ASP A 96 16.88 1.58 13.91
C ASP A 96 16.00 2.77 13.58
N ARG A 97 16.08 3.37 12.39
CA ARG A 97 15.23 4.52 12.04
C ARG A 97 13.76 4.14 11.84
N TYR A 98 13.49 3.05 11.14
CA TYR A 98 12.14 2.67 10.72
C TYR A 98 11.46 1.68 11.66
N GLN A 99 12.23 0.90 12.41
CA GLN A 99 11.78 -0.07 13.40
C GLN A 99 12.20 0.31 14.83
N ALA A 100 12.72 1.52 15.07
CA ALA A 100 12.90 2.02 16.43
C ALA A 100 11.58 1.93 17.19
N ASN A 101 11.62 1.13 18.26
CA ASN A 101 10.60 1.09 19.30
C ASN A 101 10.77 2.26 20.30
N THR A 102 11.34 3.39 19.86
CA THR A 102 11.49 4.58 20.71
C THR A 102 10.14 5.26 20.88
N VAL A 103 9.92 5.86 22.06
CA VAL A 103 8.68 6.59 22.36
C VAL A 103 8.44 7.69 21.33
N GLN A 104 9.49 8.38 20.88
CA GLN A 104 9.41 9.45 19.88
C GLN A 104 8.93 8.94 18.52
N ASN A 105 9.46 7.80 18.04
CA ASN A 105 9.05 7.22 16.77
C ASN A 105 7.61 6.69 16.85
N LYS A 106 7.25 6.03 17.96
CA LYS A 106 5.86 5.62 18.25
C LYS A 106 4.90 6.80 18.24
N SER A 107 5.23 7.89 18.93
CA SER A 107 4.42 9.11 18.95
C SER A 107 4.26 9.72 17.58
N LYS A 108 5.33 9.74 16.76
CA LYS A 108 5.27 10.24 15.38
C LYS A 108 4.34 9.39 14.52
N VAL A 109 4.50 8.07 14.51
CA VAL A 109 3.65 7.17 13.71
C VAL A 109 2.19 7.22 14.16
N TYR A 110 1.96 7.31 15.47
CA TYR A 110 0.60 7.48 16.01
C TYR A 110 -0.01 8.83 15.62
N HIS A 111 0.79 9.91 15.63
CA HIS A 111 0.34 11.21 15.16
C HIS A 111 -0.01 11.19 13.65
N GLU A 112 0.81 10.53 12.82
CA GLU A 112 0.52 10.32 11.39
C GLU A 112 -0.80 9.56 11.17
N TYR A 113 -1.12 8.58 12.01
CA TYR A 113 -2.43 7.92 12.02
C TYR A 113 -3.56 8.88 12.46
N ASN A 114 -3.33 9.74 13.45
CA ASN A 114 -4.35 10.66 13.93
C ASN A 114 -4.76 11.70 12.88
N ILE A 115 -3.80 12.22 12.10
CA ILE A 115 -4.06 13.19 11.02
C ILE A 115 -4.64 12.55 9.75
N PHE A 116 -4.54 11.23 9.60
CA PHE A 116 -5.12 10.52 8.48
C PHE A 116 -6.65 10.64 8.48
N THR A 117 -7.21 11.03 7.33
CA THR A 117 -8.64 11.24 7.12
C THR A 117 -9.12 10.57 5.84
N PHE A 118 -10.43 10.38 5.72
CA PHE A 118 -11.07 9.89 4.50
C PHE A 118 -10.88 10.87 3.35
N LYS A 119 -10.40 10.39 2.19
CA LYS A 119 -10.08 11.24 1.03
C LYS A 119 -11.06 11.11 -0.13
N LYS A 120 -11.42 9.88 -0.51
CA LYS A 120 -12.09 9.62 -1.79
C LYS A 120 -13.13 8.50 -1.70
N ASP A 121 -12.67 7.27 -1.55
CA ASP A 121 -13.51 6.07 -1.56
C ASP A 121 -13.08 5.07 -0.48
N LEU A 122 -13.97 4.13 -0.16
CA LEU A 122 -13.74 3.11 0.87
C LEU A 122 -12.51 2.23 0.57
N SER A 123 -12.27 1.88 -0.70
CA SER A 123 -11.10 1.06 -1.05
C SER A 123 -9.78 1.80 -0.78
N THR A 124 -9.74 3.09 -1.12
CA THR A 124 -8.58 3.96 -0.84
C THR A 124 -8.39 4.15 0.65
N PHE A 125 -9.48 4.37 1.39
CA PHE A 125 -9.45 4.48 2.86
C PHE A 125 -8.93 3.19 3.52
N ASN A 126 -9.41 2.02 3.08
CA ASN A 126 -8.95 0.73 3.61
C ASN A 126 -7.46 0.49 3.33
N LYS A 127 -6.97 0.82 2.12
CA LYS A 127 -5.53 0.74 1.79
C LYS A 127 -4.67 1.66 2.63
N ASP A 128 -5.11 2.90 2.83
CA ASP A 128 -4.41 3.86 3.69
C ASP A 128 -4.44 3.40 5.16
N LEU A 129 -5.57 2.87 5.64
CA LEU A 129 -5.69 2.28 6.98
C LEU A 129 -4.73 1.10 7.19
N ASP A 130 -4.63 0.19 6.22
CA ASP A 130 -3.70 -0.94 6.25
C ASP A 130 -2.24 -0.48 6.32
N LYS A 131 -1.90 0.57 5.55
CA LYS A 131 -0.59 1.20 5.62
C LYS A 131 -0.30 1.72 7.03
N HIS A 132 -1.24 2.44 7.65
CA HIS A 132 -1.04 2.97 9.01
C HIS A 132 -0.95 1.87 10.07
N LEU A 133 -1.79 0.83 10.00
CA LEU A 133 -1.71 -0.34 10.89
C LEU A 133 -0.36 -1.05 10.77
N SER A 134 0.14 -1.22 9.53
CA SER A 134 1.47 -1.80 9.29
C SER A 134 2.59 -0.94 9.88
N LEU A 135 2.49 0.39 9.77
CA LEU A 135 3.48 1.29 10.35
C LEU A 135 3.47 1.24 11.88
N LEU A 136 2.29 1.27 12.50
CA LEU A 136 2.12 1.13 13.95
C LEU A 136 2.72 -0.20 14.45
N SER A 137 2.40 -1.31 13.78
CA SER A 137 2.97 -2.61 14.12
C SER A 137 4.50 -2.63 13.97
N SER A 138 5.05 -2.03 12.91
CA SER A 138 6.50 -2.01 12.66
C SER A 138 7.32 -1.27 13.71
N VAL A 139 6.72 -0.30 14.42
CA VAL A 139 7.38 0.42 15.52
C VAL A 139 7.11 -0.23 16.88
N GLY A 140 6.50 -1.42 16.91
CA GLY A 140 6.17 -2.16 18.13
C GLY A 140 4.98 -1.57 18.89
N PHE A 141 4.06 -0.89 18.20
CA PHE A 141 2.82 -0.41 18.78
C PHE A 141 1.82 -1.58 18.88
N VAL A 142 1.44 -1.94 20.10
CA VAL A 142 0.54 -3.07 20.37
C VAL A 142 -0.89 -2.55 20.53
N ILE A 143 -1.79 -2.97 19.65
CA ILE A 143 -3.23 -2.69 19.72
C ILE A 143 -3.91 -4.00 20.10
N GLY A 144 -4.63 -4.04 21.22
CA GLY A 144 -5.20 -5.29 21.73
C GLY A 144 -5.86 -5.14 23.08
N GLU A 145 -5.89 -6.23 23.85
CA GLU A 145 -6.39 -6.24 25.23
C GLU A 145 -5.42 -5.53 26.20
N PRO A 146 -5.91 -4.95 27.31
CA PRO A 146 -5.16 -3.98 28.11
C PRO A 146 -3.86 -4.51 28.75
N ILE A 147 -3.68 -5.84 28.83
CA ILE A 147 -2.46 -6.43 29.36
C ILE A 147 -1.38 -6.40 28.28
N GLY A 148 -0.46 -5.44 28.37
CA GLY A 148 0.68 -5.29 27.44
C GLY A 148 0.36 -4.53 26.14
N ALA A 149 -0.89 -4.12 25.92
CA ALA A 149 -1.23 -3.23 24.80
C ALA A 149 -0.90 -1.76 25.09
N ASN A 150 -0.47 -1.05 24.05
CA ASN A 150 -0.34 0.40 24.07
C ASN A 150 -1.70 1.09 23.97
N ILE A 151 -2.62 0.55 23.18
CA ILE A 151 -4.00 1.04 23.04
C ILE A 151 -4.97 -0.13 23.06
N ARG A 152 -6.09 0.04 23.78
CA ARG A 152 -7.18 -0.94 23.76
C ARG A 152 -7.81 -1.00 22.37
N GLU A 153 -7.93 -2.20 21.80
CA GLU A 153 -8.46 -2.39 20.44
C GLU A 153 -9.82 -1.71 20.24
N SER A 154 -10.71 -1.78 21.24
CA SER A 154 -12.02 -1.13 21.15
C SER A 154 -11.95 0.37 20.94
N ILE A 155 -11.04 1.06 21.63
CA ILE A 155 -10.86 2.51 21.49
C ILE A 155 -10.26 2.84 20.12
N PHE A 156 -9.32 2.00 19.67
CA PHE A 156 -8.72 2.17 18.34
C PHE A 156 -9.76 1.95 17.23
N ALA A 157 -10.60 0.93 17.35
CA ALA A 157 -11.68 0.66 16.40
C ALA A 157 -12.71 1.80 16.35
N GLU A 158 -13.06 2.37 17.51
CA GLU A 158 -13.91 3.56 17.60
C GLU A 158 -13.26 4.78 16.91
N SER A 159 -11.95 4.96 17.06
CA SER A 159 -11.19 6.00 16.35
C SER A 159 -11.26 5.85 14.83
N ILE A 160 -11.23 4.62 14.30
CA ILE A 160 -11.41 4.35 12.86
C ILE A 160 -12.82 4.77 12.41
N VAL A 161 -13.85 4.38 13.16
CA VAL A 161 -15.25 4.75 12.86
C VAL A 161 -15.46 6.27 12.89
N GLY A 162 -14.77 6.97 13.80
CA GLY A 162 -14.78 8.43 13.88
C GLY A 162 -14.18 9.15 12.67
N LYS A 163 -13.37 8.47 11.85
CA LYS A 163 -12.74 9.03 10.64
C LYS A 163 -13.61 8.89 9.38
N LEU A 164 -14.72 8.15 9.46
CA LEU A 164 -15.66 8.01 8.36
C LEU A 164 -16.47 9.30 8.20
N PRO A 165 -16.68 9.77 6.96
CA PRO A 165 -17.45 10.98 6.74
C PRO A 165 -18.96 10.71 6.89
N VAL A 166 -19.75 11.77 6.94
CA VAL A 166 -21.18 11.75 7.27
C VAL A 166 -22.03 10.91 6.31
N GLU A 167 -21.56 10.68 5.08
CA GLU A 167 -22.24 9.83 4.10
C GLU A 167 -22.35 8.36 4.58
N PHE A 168 -21.52 7.96 5.55
CA PHE A 168 -21.54 6.64 6.15
C PHE A 168 -22.18 6.61 7.54
N GLU A 169 -23.01 7.61 7.90
CA GLU A 169 -23.62 7.72 9.24
C GLU A 169 -24.36 6.43 9.66
N ASN A 170 -25.16 5.84 8.76
CA ASN A 170 -25.87 4.59 9.05
C ASN A 170 -24.90 3.45 9.42
N THR A 171 -23.74 3.38 8.77
CA THR A 171 -22.70 2.39 9.09
C THR A 171 -22.04 2.72 10.43
N ARG A 172 -21.80 4.01 10.71
CA ARG A 172 -21.26 4.48 11.99
C ARG A 172 -22.20 4.08 13.13
N GLU A 173 -23.49 4.40 13.06
CA GLU A 173 -24.48 4.04 14.07
C GLU A 173 -24.56 2.52 14.31
N LEU A 174 -24.56 1.73 13.23
CA LEU A 174 -24.58 0.27 13.34
C LEU A 174 -23.33 -0.28 14.05
N LEU A 175 -22.15 0.32 13.81
CA LEU A 175 -20.92 -0.05 14.50
C LEU A 175 -20.90 0.45 15.95
N TRP A 176 -21.42 1.65 16.21
CA TRP A 176 -21.53 2.22 17.55
C TRP A 176 -22.47 1.44 18.48
N ASN A 177 -23.40 0.65 17.94
CA ASN A 177 -24.25 -0.24 18.73
C ASN A 177 -23.60 -1.59 19.09
N LYS A 178 -22.42 -1.91 18.56
CA LYS A 178 -21.73 -3.17 18.83
C LYS A 178 -20.61 -2.98 19.85
N ARG A 179 -20.63 -3.73 20.95
CA ARG A 179 -19.55 -3.74 21.96
C ARG A 179 -19.19 -5.15 22.42
N PRO A 180 -17.89 -5.44 22.63
CA PRO A 180 -16.74 -4.60 22.30
C PRO A 180 -16.53 -4.49 20.79
N LEU A 181 -16.17 -3.29 20.31
CA LEU A 181 -15.86 -3.09 18.90
C LEU A 181 -14.44 -3.60 18.63
N THR A 182 -14.24 -4.28 17.50
CA THR A 182 -12.91 -4.75 17.08
C THR A 182 -12.58 -4.19 15.71
N ILE A 183 -11.28 -4.14 15.35
CA ILE A 183 -10.83 -3.67 14.03
C ILE A 183 -11.44 -4.55 12.95
N GLN A 184 -11.52 -5.87 13.19
CA GLN A 184 -12.12 -6.81 12.25
C GLN A 184 -13.61 -6.53 11.99
N MET A 185 -14.38 -6.19 13.03
CA MET A 185 -15.79 -5.84 12.87
C MET A 185 -15.99 -4.59 12.03
N VAL A 186 -15.14 -3.57 12.23
CA VAL A 186 -15.14 -2.35 11.42
C VAL A 186 -14.80 -2.70 9.97
N ARG A 187 -13.73 -3.45 9.72
CA ARG A 187 -13.33 -3.89 8.38
C ARG A 187 -14.45 -4.60 7.64
N ASN A 188 -15.06 -5.61 8.28
CA ASN A 188 -16.16 -6.37 7.69
C ASN A 188 -17.34 -5.47 7.30
N ALA A 189 -17.67 -4.47 8.12
CA ALA A 189 -18.74 -3.52 7.82
C ALA A 189 -18.39 -2.61 6.64
N LEU A 190 -17.15 -2.11 6.58
CA LEU A 190 -16.68 -1.27 5.48
C LEU A 190 -16.63 -2.04 4.15
N GLU A 191 -16.13 -3.27 4.16
CA GLU A 191 -16.10 -4.14 2.97
C GLU A 191 -17.50 -4.51 2.48
N ASN A 192 -18.43 -4.79 3.40
CA ASN A 192 -19.84 -5.01 3.04
C ASN A 192 -20.44 -3.76 2.38
N LYS A 193 -20.15 -2.58 2.94
CA LYS A 193 -20.62 -1.32 2.38
C LYS A 193 -20.04 -1.05 1.00
N GLU A 194 -18.76 -1.31 0.81
CA GLU A 194 -18.09 -1.20 -0.48
C GLU A 194 -18.76 -2.12 -1.53
N ARG A 195 -19.08 -3.36 -1.16
CA ARG A 195 -19.82 -4.31 -2.03
C ARG A 195 -21.22 -3.79 -2.40
N GLU A 196 -21.95 -3.20 -1.46
CA GLU A 196 -23.26 -2.60 -1.74
C GLU A 196 -23.18 -1.49 -2.80
N TYR A 197 -22.19 -0.59 -2.69
CA TYR A 197 -22.00 0.50 -3.66
C TYR A 197 -21.71 -0.03 -5.07
N VAL A 198 -20.90 -1.09 -5.20
CA VAL A 198 -20.60 -1.72 -6.50
C VAL A 198 -21.88 -2.28 -7.14
N ILE A 199 -22.71 -2.98 -6.36
CA ILE A 199 -23.98 -3.56 -6.86
C ILE A 199 -24.94 -2.48 -7.34
N ILE A 200 -25.04 -1.35 -6.63
CA ILE A 200 -25.93 -0.24 -7.02
C ILE A 200 -25.48 0.38 -8.34
N VAL A 201 -24.17 0.62 -8.51
CA VAL A 201 -23.62 1.19 -9.74
C VAL A 201 -23.83 0.25 -10.93
N ASP A 202 -23.61 -1.05 -10.75
CA ASP A 202 -23.88 -2.04 -11.80
C ASP A 202 -25.36 -2.07 -12.15
N THR A 203 -26.25 -2.02 -11.16
CA THR A 203 -27.69 -2.02 -11.39
C THR A 203 -28.16 -0.77 -12.15
N ASP A 204 -27.64 0.41 -11.80
CA ASP A 204 -27.96 1.66 -12.52
C ASP A 204 -27.39 1.65 -13.95
N HIS A 205 -26.17 1.12 -14.13
CA HIS A 205 -25.57 0.96 -15.45
C HIS A 205 -26.41 0.02 -16.33
N GLN A 206 -26.86 -1.12 -15.80
CA GLN A 206 -27.74 -2.05 -16.50
C GLN A 206 -29.09 -1.41 -16.86
N LYS A 207 -29.70 -0.64 -15.94
CA LYS A 207 -30.94 0.11 -16.23
C LYS A 207 -30.75 1.13 -17.35
N ARG A 208 -29.65 1.91 -17.34
CA ARG A 208 -29.35 2.87 -18.40
C ARG A 208 -29.17 2.20 -19.76
N ARG A 209 -28.47 1.06 -19.82
CA ARG A 209 -28.34 0.25 -21.05
C ARG A 209 -29.68 -0.26 -21.56
N HIS A 210 -30.53 -0.76 -20.66
CA HIS A 210 -31.86 -1.24 -21.03
C HIS A 210 -32.77 -0.12 -21.55
N CYS A 211 -32.74 1.06 -20.92
CA CYS A 211 -33.46 2.25 -21.40
C CYS A 211 -32.96 2.74 -22.76
N ALA A 212 -31.63 2.74 -22.99
CA ALA A 212 -31.05 3.09 -24.28
C ALA A 212 -31.48 2.11 -25.38
N TYR A 213 -31.45 0.81 -25.09
CA TYR A 213 -31.90 -0.24 -26.00
C TYR A 213 -33.39 -0.10 -26.36
N ARG A 214 -34.27 0.12 -25.38
CA ARG A 214 -35.70 0.39 -25.63
C ARG A 214 -35.93 1.61 -26.51
N ARG A 215 -35.19 2.71 -26.30
CA ARG A 215 -35.28 3.90 -27.16
C ARG A 215 -34.87 3.60 -28.60
N GLN A 216 -33.89 2.71 -28.80
CA GLN A 216 -33.43 2.33 -30.13
C GLN A 216 -34.45 1.45 -30.86
N ILE A 217 -35.08 0.49 -30.17
CA ILE A 217 -36.19 -0.29 -30.71
C ILE A 217 -37.35 0.62 -31.13
N ILE A 218 -37.77 1.56 -30.27
CA ILE A 218 -38.87 2.49 -30.57
C ILE A 218 -38.58 3.31 -31.83
N LYS A 219 -37.34 3.79 -32.00
CA LYS A 219 -36.92 4.51 -33.20
C LYS A 219 -36.98 3.64 -34.47
N GLN A 220 -36.56 2.37 -34.38
CA GLN A 220 -36.61 1.44 -35.51
C GLN A 220 -38.04 1.07 -35.91
N SER A 221 -38.95 0.91 -34.93
CA SER A 221 -40.37 0.64 -35.18
C SER A 221 -41.19 1.82 -35.68
N ARG A 222 -40.63 3.04 -35.72
CA ARG A 222 -41.27 4.26 -36.27
C ARG A 222 -40.80 4.63 -37.68
N LEU A 223 -39.92 3.83 -38.29
CA LEU A 223 -39.54 4.01 -39.69
C LEU A 223 -40.66 3.47 -40.60
N PRO A 224 -41.26 4.27 -41.49
CA PRO A 224 -42.25 3.76 -42.43
C PRO A 224 -41.61 2.78 -43.41
N THR A 225 -42.22 1.60 -43.53
CA THR A 225 -41.85 0.60 -44.54
C THR A 225 -42.22 1.16 -45.91
N LEU A 226 -41.25 1.70 -46.65
CA LEU A 226 -41.42 2.04 -48.06
C LEU A 226 -41.58 0.73 -48.85
N GLN A 227 -42.82 0.35 -49.12
CA GLN A 227 -43.14 -0.67 -50.12
C GLN A 227 -42.76 -0.15 -51.50
N ALA A 228 -41.81 -0.83 -52.14
CA ALA A 228 -41.44 -0.61 -53.53
C ALA A 228 -42.47 -1.27 -54.46
N GLY A 229 -43.50 -0.52 -54.85
CA GLY A 229 -44.36 -0.85 -55.99
C GLY A 229 -43.69 -0.37 -57.28
N LYS A 230 -43.12 -1.29 -58.07
CA LYS A 230 -42.73 -1.04 -59.46
C LYS A 230 -43.96 -1.20 -60.35
N THR A 231 -44.33 -0.14 -61.06
CA THR A 231 -45.16 -0.23 -62.28
C THR A 231 -44.40 0.39 -63.44
N GLN A 232 -44.30 -0.40 -64.52
CA GLN A 232 -43.70 -0.09 -65.82
C GLN A 232 -44.61 0.78 -66.69
N SER A 233 -44.03 1.22 -67.82
CA SER A 233 -44.65 1.50 -69.14
C SER A 233 -44.78 3.00 -69.46
N SER A 234 -43.91 3.52 -70.35
CA SER A 234 -44.14 3.74 -71.82
C SER A 234 -44.88 5.06 -72.06
N TYR A 235 -44.59 5.95 -73.00
CA TYR A 235 -43.97 6.01 -74.33
C TYR A 235 -43.31 7.44 -74.43
N GLN A 236 -42.56 7.91 -75.43
CA GLN A 236 -42.79 7.97 -76.88
C GLN A 236 -41.49 8.42 -77.59
N SER A 237 -41.34 7.97 -78.84
CA SER A 237 -40.67 8.73 -79.92
C SER A 237 -41.62 9.79 -80.46
#